data_AF-A0A1E1MSD6-F1
#
_entry.id   AF-A0A1E1MSD6-F1
#
_cell.length_a   1.000
_cell.length_b   1.000
_cell.length_c   1.000
_cell.angle_alpha   90.00
_cell.angle_beta   90.00
_cell.angle_gamma   90.00
#
_symmetry.space_group_name_H-M   'P 1'
#
loop_
_entity.id
_entity.type
_entity.pdbx_description
1 polymer ?
#
loop_
_entity_poly.entity_id
_entity_poly.type
_entity_poly.pdbx_seq_one_letter_code
_entity_poly.pdbx_strand_id
1 'polypeptide(L)'
;MAPPRPELEKQYMSTKPVQKVAEPRPSASILLISPTNEILLLHRVRTSSSFPSAHVFPGGNLSASQDGDIPGADDAERHVDGRAYRVGAIRECFEESGILLARKKDGEGLLEVEEESRENGRKDVHANKVGFEDWVKEQGGVLDIDSLQPFTRWVTPTNLPKRFTTQMYIYFLPLPLTSSLSSTSSLPTQSRNAVLEFLKGDGGDGKGIKWADKAICPIGLMMRKSDGRSVLSLDQPGPELKNSGRRGDEKRVVLVKFGKEGPRDVDVWERKEVLEEQKREGAKL
;
A
#
# COMPACT_ATOMS: atom_id res chain seq x y z
N MET A 1 -1.67 33.11 -18.93
CA MET A 1 -2.66 32.22 -18.26
C MET A 1 -1.93 31.00 -17.74
N ALA A 2 -2.15 30.60 -16.49
CA ALA A 2 -1.63 29.32 -15.99
C ALA A 2 -2.26 28.16 -16.79
N PRO A 3 -1.53 27.07 -17.06
CA PRO A 3 -2.10 25.91 -17.74
C PRO A 3 -3.29 25.36 -16.94
N PRO A 4 -4.29 24.77 -17.62
CA PRO A 4 -5.44 24.19 -16.92
C PRO A 4 -4.97 23.05 -16.00
N ARG A 5 -5.51 23.01 -14.78
CA ARG A 5 -5.22 21.94 -13.83
C ARG A 5 -5.55 20.57 -14.43
N PRO A 6 -4.71 19.54 -14.21
CA PRO A 6 -5.03 18.18 -14.57
C PRO A 6 -6.35 17.73 -13.94
N GLU A 7 -7.08 16.86 -14.62
CA GLU A 7 -8.38 16.39 -14.12
C GLU A 7 -8.26 15.67 -12.77
N LEU A 8 -7.19 14.90 -12.58
CA LEU A 8 -6.91 14.21 -11.32
C LEU A 8 -6.73 15.19 -10.15
N GLU A 9 -6.04 16.31 -10.39
CA GLU A 9 -5.88 17.35 -9.38
C GLU A 9 -7.23 17.94 -8.98
N LYS A 10 -8.09 18.25 -9.96
CA LYS A 10 -9.44 18.77 -9.68
C LYS A 10 -10.26 17.80 -8.85
N GLN A 11 -10.16 16.49 -9.11
CA GLN A 11 -10.88 15.46 -8.35
C GLN A 11 -10.42 15.40 -6.89
N TYR A 12 -9.10 15.36 -6.64
CA TYR A 12 -8.56 15.35 -5.27
C TYR A 12 -8.84 16.65 -4.51
N MET A 13 -8.83 17.80 -5.21
CA MET A 13 -9.04 19.12 -4.61
C MET A 13 -10.51 19.56 -4.59
N SER A 14 -11.44 18.75 -5.09
CA SER A 14 -12.86 19.09 -5.12
C SER A 14 -13.50 18.94 -3.74
N THR A 15 -14.25 19.95 -3.31
CA THR A 15 -15.12 19.88 -2.13
C THR A 15 -16.59 19.61 -2.50
N LYS A 16 -16.90 19.52 -3.79
CA LYS A 16 -18.28 19.29 -4.26
C LYS A 16 -18.70 17.85 -3.98
N PRO A 17 -19.90 17.63 -3.41
CA PRO A 17 -20.42 16.28 -3.24
C PRO A 17 -20.68 15.63 -4.59
N VAL A 18 -20.31 14.36 -4.72
CA VAL A 18 -20.62 13.54 -5.91
C VAL A 18 -22.00 12.90 -5.72
N GLN A 19 -22.83 12.88 -6.77
CA GLN A 19 -24.19 12.32 -6.70
C GLN A 19 -24.23 10.83 -6.37
N LYS A 20 -23.27 10.04 -6.87
CA LYS A 20 -23.15 8.61 -6.58
C LYS A 20 -21.70 8.28 -6.30
N VAL A 21 -21.42 7.82 -5.08
CA VAL A 21 -20.09 7.37 -4.67
C VAL A 21 -19.90 5.93 -5.14
N ALA A 22 -18.83 5.68 -5.88
CA ALA A 22 -18.48 4.32 -6.30
C ALA A 22 -18.04 3.48 -5.10
N GLU A 23 -18.36 2.20 -5.08
CA GLU A 23 -17.88 1.28 -4.04
C GLU A 23 -16.36 1.08 -4.19
N PRO A 24 -15.58 1.17 -3.09
CA PRO A 24 -14.16 0.87 -3.15
C PRO A 24 -13.95 -0.64 -3.31
N ARG A 25 -13.23 -1.08 -4.33
CA ARG A 25 -12.89 -2.51 -4.52
C ARG A 25 -11.88 -2.99 -3.49
N PRO A 26 -12.00 -4.21 -2.94
CA PRO A 26 -11.04 -4.71 -1.97
C PRO A 26 -9.74 -5.09 -2.68
N SER A 27 -8.61 -4.66 -2.13
CA SER A 27 -7.29 -4.87 -2.72
C SER A 27 -6.21 -5.05 -1.66
N ALA A 28 -5.07 -5.59 -2.06
CA ALA A 28 -3.90 -5.72 -1.20
C ALA A 28 -2.62 -5.37 -1.95
N SER A 29 -1.59 -4.93 -1.22
CA SER A 29 -0.28 -4.59 -1.79
C SER A 29 0.85 -4.80 -0.79
N ILE A 30 2.04 -5.17 -1.30
CA ILE A 30 3.20 -5.53 -0.49
C ILE A 30 4.38 -4.59 -0.75
N LEU A 31 4.90 -3.98 0.31
CA LEU A 31 6.25 -3.42 0.33
C LEU A 31 7.22 -4.57 0.62
N LEU A 32 7.85 -5.11 -0.45
CA LEU A 32 8.84 -6.17 -0.32
C LEU A 32 10.22 -5.56 -0.09
N ILE A 33 10.82 -5.84 1.06
CA ILE A 33 12.07 -5.25 1.53
C ILE A 33 13.18 -6.30 1.52
N SER A 34 14.27 -6.01 0.81
CA SER A 34 15.45 -6.87 0.73
C SER A 34 16.29 -6.84 2.03
N PRO A 35 17.23 -7.79 2.21
CA PRO A 35 18.18 -7.75 3.32
C PRO A 35 19.09 -6.51 3.33
N THR A 36 19.17 -5.78 2.23
CA THR A 36 19.93 -4.53 2.05
C THR A 36 19.06 -3.28 2.23
N ASN A 37 17.82 -3.41 2.71
CA ASN A 37 16.83 -2.34 2.87
C ASN A 37 16.41 -1.68 1.54
N GLU A 38 16.44 -2.42 0.44
CA GLU A 38 15.90 -1.96 -0.84
C GLU A 38 14.43 -2.40 -0.96
N ILE A 39 13.60 -1.57 -1.58
CA ILE A 39 12.16 -1.85 -1.73
C ILE A 39 11.84 -2.11 -3.19
N LEU A 40 11.15 -3.22 -3.46
CA LEU A 40 10.70 -3.56 -4.80
C LEU A 40 9.62 -2.57 -5.27
N LEU A 41 9.86 -1.95 -6.42
CA LEU A 41 8.88 -1.17 -7.16
C LEU A 41 8.71 -1.77 -8.56
N LEU A 42 7.47 -1.82 -9.01
CA LEU A 42 7.11 -2.19 -10.37
C LEU A 42 6.81 -0.92 -11.18
N HIS A 43 7.14 -0.95 -12.46
CA HIS A 43 6.79 0.11 -13.39
C HIS A 43 5.63 -0.34 -14.28
N ARG A 44 4.44 0.25 -14.08
CA ARG A 44 3.25 -0.15 -14.85
C ARG A 44 3.41 0.23 -16.31
N VAL A 45 3.09 -0.72 -17.20
CA VAL A 45 3.06 -0.48 -18.66
C VAL A 45 2.10 0.66 -19.01
N ARG A 46 2.43 1.44 -20.04
CA ARG A 46 1.69 2.65 -20.46
C ARG A 46 0.20 2.42 -20.73
N THR A 47 -0.21 1.20 -21.05
CA THR A 47 -1.60 0.82 -21.38
C THR A 47 -2.48 0.53 -20.17
N SER A 48 -1.94 0.61 -18.94
CA SER A 48 -2.73 0.35 -17.74
C SER A 48 -3.84 1.40 -17.56
N SER A 49 -5.08 0.95 -17.30
CA SER A 49 -6.23 1.84 -17.13
C SER A 49 -6.24 2.61 -15.79
N SER A 50 -5.27 2.36 -14.91
CA SER A 50 -5.06 3.05 -13.62
C SER A 50 -3.56 3.33 -13.46
N PHE A 51 -3.21 4.60 -13.21
CA PHE A 51 -1.85 5.10 -12.98
C PHE A 51 -0.78 4.59 -13.98
N PRO A 52 -0.94 4.86 -15.29
CA PRO A 52 0.05 4.47 -16.29
C PRO A 52 1.42 5.14 -16.02
N SER A 53 2.52 4.39 -16.18
CA SER A 53 3.90 4.87 -15.93
C SER A 53 4.22 5.28 -14.48
N ALA A 54 3.42 4.85 -13.51
CA ALA A 54 3.71 5.01 -12.09
C ALA A 54 4.63 3.89 -11.58
N HIS A 55 5.52 4.24 -10.65
CA HIS A 55 6.16 3.26 -9.78
C HIS A 55 5.16 2.87 -8.69
N VAL A 56 4.89 1.58 -8.58
CA VAL A 56 3.93 1.03 -7.62
C VAL A 56 4.53 -0.15 -6.90
N PHE A 57 4.03 -0.43 -5.71
CA PHE A 57 4.27 -1.71 -5.06
C PHE A 57 3.47 -2.81 -5.77
N PRO A 58 3.95 -4.07 -5.79
CA PRO A 58 3.13 -5.18 -6.25
C PRO A 58 1.80 -5.24 -5.50
N GLY A 59 0.71 -5.47 -6.24
CA GLY A 59 -0.62 -5.51 -5.63
C GLY A 59 -1.77 -5.27 -6.60
N GLY A 60 -2.96 -5.68 -6.17
CA GLY A 60 -4.16 -5.64 -7.00
C GLY A 60 -5.42 -5.99 -6.23
N ASN A 61 -6.50 -6.23 -6.98
CA ASN A 61 -7.79 -6.56 -6.39
C ASN A 61 -7.77 -7.97 -5.81
N LEU A 62 -8.55 -8.19 -4.76
CA LEU A 62 -8.81 -9.54 -4.31
C LEU A 62 -9.69 -10.30 -5.32
N SER A 63 -9.48 -11.61 -5.41
CA SER A 63 -10.22 -12.55 -6.23
C SER A 63 -10.82 -13.64 -5.35
N ALA A 64 -12.15 -13.74 -5.27
CA ALA A 64 -12.80 -14.74 -4.41
C ALA A 64 -12.43 -16.19 -4.78
N SER A 65 -12.14 -16.44 -6.06
CA SER A 65 -11.74 -17.76 -6.54
C SER A 65 -10.28 -18.13 -6.23
N GLN A 66 -9.44 -17.16 -5.86
CA GLN A 66 -8.01 -17.37 -5.62
C GLN A 66 -7.63 -17.10 -4.15
N ASP A 67 -8.26 -16.11 -3.53
CA ASP A 67 -7.84 -15.53 -2.26
C ASP A 67 -8.73 -15.99 -1.09
N GLY A 68 -9.89 -16.58 -1.39
CA GLY A 68 -10.89 -17.02 -0.42
C GLY A 68 -12.04 -16.03 -0.22
N ASP A 69 -12.80 -16.19 0.87
CA ASP A 69 -14.00 -15.39 1.12
C ASP A 69 -13.66 -13.91 1.37
N ILE A 70 -14.24 -13.04 0.55
CA ILE A 70 -14.09 -11.59 0.63
C ILE A 70 -15.38 -11.01 1.23
N PRO A 71 -15.32 -10.28 2.36
CA PRO A 71 -16.49 -9.66 2.95
C PRO A 71 -17.21 -8.71 1.98
N GLY A 72 -18.54 -8.64 2.11
CA GLY A 72 -19.40 -7.82 1.27
C GLY A 72 -19.22 -6.31 1.49
N ALA A 73 -19.72 -5.50 0.56
CA ALA A 73 -19.51 -4.04 0.54
C ALA A 73 -19.87 -3.31 1.85
N ASP A 74 -20.95 -3.75 2.49
CA ASP A 74 -21.51 -3.16 3.71
C ASP A 74 -21.00 -3.84 4.98
N ASP A 75 -20.13 -4.86 4.86
CA ASP A 75 -19.54 -5.57 5.98
C ASP A 75 -18.34 -4.80 6.55
N ALA A 76 -18.32 -4.57 7.86
CA ALA A 76 -17.22 -3.90 8.54
C ALA A 76 -15.89 -4.67 8.37
N GLU A 77 -15.95 -6.00 8.28
CA GLU A 77 -14.78 -6.87 8.10
C GLU A 77 -14.12 -6.67 6.73
N ARG A 78 -14.81 -6.06 5.77
CA ARG A 78 -14.21 -5.66 4.48
C ARG A 78 -13.05 -4.70 4.64
N HIS A 79 -13.00 -3.98 5.75
CA HIS A 79 -11.93 -3.04 6.03
C HIS A 79 -10.91 -3.55 7.04
N VAL A 80 -11.01 -4.81 7.44
CA VAL A 80 -10.13 -5.45 8.42
C VAL A 80 -9.08 -6.31 7.70
N ASP A 81 -7.91 -6.45 8.30
CA ASP A 81 -6.91 -7.42 7.83
C ASP A 81 -7.46 -8.85 7.99
N GLY A 82 -7.15 -9.72 7.03
CA GLY A 82 -7.67 -11.09 7.03
C GLY A 82 -6.97 -11.96 6.01
N ARG A 83 -7.25 -13.26 6.07
CA ARG A 83 -6.60 -14.27 5.20
C ARG A 83 -6.70 -13.92 3.72
N ALA A 84 -7.88 -13.51 3.24
CA ALA A 84 -8.06 -13.16 1.83
C ALA A 84 -7.16 -11.99 1.39
N TYR A 85 -6.99 -10.98 2.24
CA TYR A 85 -6.06 -9.89 1.96
C TYR A 85 -4.61 -10.36 1.93
N ARG A 86 -4.21 -11.24 2.84
CA ARG A 86 -2.84 -11.76 2.94
C ARG A 86 -2.48 -12.67 1.77
N VAL A 87 -3.39 -13.57 1.38
CA VAL A 87 -3.23 -14.44 0.20
C VAL A 87 -3.19 -13.59 -1.06
N GLY A 88 -4.14 -12.67 -1.24
CA GLY A 88 -4.19 -11.80 -2.41
C GLY A 88 -2.94 -10.92 -2.55
N ALA A 89 -2.37 -10.44 -1.44
CA ALA A 89 -1.12 -9.68 -1.46
C ALA A 89 0.04 -10.52 -2.04
N ILE A 90 0.18 -11.77 -1.60
CA ILE A 90 1.24 -12.68 -2.06
C ILE A 90 0.98 -13.11 -3.51
N ARG A 91 -0.27 -13.41 -3.87
CA ARG A 91 -0.66 -13.77 -5.23
C ARG A 91 -0.32 -12.67 -6.22
N GLU A 92 -0.74 -11.45 -5.96
CA GLU A 92 -0.46 -10.30 -6.83
C GLU A 92 1.06 -10.05 -6.93
N CYS A 93 1.79 -10.17 -5.82
CA CYS A 93 3.25 -10.09 -5.85
C CYS A 93 3.86 -11.16 -6.79
N PHE A 94 3.37 -12.40 -6.72
CA PHE A 94 3.83 -13.48 -7.58
C PHE A 94 3.47 -13.24 -9.05
N GLU A 95 2.22 -12.89 -9.36
CA GLU A 95 1.76 -12.63 -10.72
C GLU A 95 2.53 -11.49 -11.40
N GLU A 96 2.75 -10.39 -10.69
CA GLU A 96 3.35 -9.18 -11.27
C GLU A 96 4.89 -9.20 -11.29
N SER A 97 5.55 -9.91 -10.37
CA SER A 97 7.02 -9.91 -10.24
C SER A 97 7.70 -11.27 -10.40
N GLY A 98 6.95 -12.37 -10.31
CA GLY A 98 7.50 -13.74 -10.26
C GLY A 98 8.16 -14.11 -8.94
N ILE A 99 8.19 -13.22 -7.95
CA ILE A 99 8.71 -13.53 -6.61
C ILE A 99 7.63 -14.30 -5.83
N LEU A 100 7.95 -15.53 -5.44
CA LEU A 100 7.06 -16.39 -4.67
C LEU A 100 7.35 -16.25 -3.17
N LEU A 101 6.38 -15.72 -2.42
CA LEU A 101 6.45 -15.64 -0.95
C LEU A 101 5.74 -16.85 -0.32
N ALA A 102 6.41 -18.00 -0.41
CA ALA A 102 5.97 -19.26 0.18
C ALA A 102 7.13 -19.87 0.99
N ARG A 103 6.80 -20.72 1.97
CA ARG A 103 7.78 -21.49 2.76
C ARG A 103 7.72 -22.96 2.38
N LYS A 104 8.82 -23.68 2.58
CA LYS A 104 8.84 -25.15 2.49
C LYS A 104 7.89 -25.70 3.54
N LYS A 105 7.07 -26.69 3.19
CA LYS A 105 6.11 -27.29 4.13
C LYS A 105 6.80 -27.95 5.33
N ASP A 106 7.92 -28.64 5.06
CA ASP A 106 8.62 -29.49 6.04
C ASP A 106 10.05 -28.98 6.33
N GLY A 107 10.29 -27.67 6.27
CA GLY A 107 11.63 -27.12 6.50
C GLY A 107 11.66 -25.62 6.75
N GLU A 108 12.86 -25.10 6.98
CA GLU A 108 13.08 -23.66 7.16
C GLU A 108 13.35 -22.96 5.82
N GLY A 109 12.95 -21.70 5.73
CA GLY A 109 13.23 -20.82 4.61
C GLY A 109 12.12 -20.76 3.55
N LEU A 110 12.38 -19.91 2.56
CA LEU A 110 11.49 -19.73 1.42
C LEU A 110 11.49 -20.97 0.52
N LEU A 111 10.35 -21.22 -0.12
CA LEU A 111 10.20 -22.25 -1.14
C LEU A 111 10.99 -21.83 -2.38
N GLU A 112 11.86 -22.72 -2.84
CA GLU A 112 12.59 -22.58 -4.09
C GLU A 112 11.90 -23.45 -5.13
N VAL A 113 11.57 -22.86 -6.28
CA VAL A 113 10.94 -23.53 -7.41
C VAL A 113 11.79 -23.25 -8.64
N GLU A 114 12.05 -24.29 -9.44
CA GLU A 114 12.76 -24.17 -10.71
C GLU A 114 12.15 -23.07 -11.60
N GLU A 115 13.01 -22.31 -12.29
CA GLU A 115 12.60 -21.08 -12.97
C GLU A 115 11.50 -21.31 -14.01
N GLU A 116 11.60 -22.39 -14.79
CA GLU A 116 10.61 -22.77 -15.80
C GLU A 116 9.26 -23.13 -15.16
N SER A 117 9.26 -23.97 -14.13
CA SER A 117 8.04 -24.34 -13.39
C SER A 117 7.39 -23.13 -12.74
N ARG A 118 8.20 -22.23 -12.16
CA ARG A 118 7.74 -20.98 -11.54
C ARG A 118 7.10 -20.05 -12.56
N GLU A 119 7.73 -19.85 -13.72
CA GLU A 119 7.21 -18.96 -14.76
C GLU A 119 5.95 -19.52 -15.43
N ASN A 120 5.87 -20.84 -15.65
CA ASN A 120 4.66 -21.49 -16.15
C ASN A 120 3.52 -21.39 -15.13
N GLY A 121 3.81 -21.67 -13.85
CA GLY A 121 2.86 -21.50 -12.76
C GLY A 121 2.34 -20.07 -12.64
N ARG A 122 3.23 -19.08 -12.76
CA ARG A 122 2.86 -17.65 -12.76
C ARG A 122 1.84 -17.32 -13.85
N LYS A 123 2.06 -17.80 -15.08
CA LYS A 123 1.15 -17.60 -16.21
C LYS A 123 -0.19 -18.29 -15.99
N ASP A 124 -0.19 -19.50 -15.45
CA ASP A 124 -1.40 -20.29 -15.26
C ASP A 124 -2.26 -19.77 -14.10
N VAL A 125 -1.63 -19.32 -13.00
CA VAL A 125 -2.31 -18.61 -11.90
C VAL A 125 -2.93 -17.31 -12.40
N HIS A 126 -2.15 -16.48 -13.10
CA HIS A 126 -2.65 -15.21 -13.65
C HIS A 126 -3.82 -15.42 -14.64
N ALA A 127 -3.76 -16.51 -15.43
CA ALA A 127 -4.83 -16.90 -16.35
C ALA A 127 -6.01 -17.62 -15.66
N ASN A 128 -6.01 -17.75 -14.33
CA ASN A 128 -7.00 -18.49 -13.53
C ASN A 128 -7.21 -19.94 -13.99
N LYS A 129 -6.18 -20.59 -14.54
CA LYS A 129 -6.24 -22.02 -14.91
C LYS A 129 -6.02 -22.95 -13.72
N VAL A 130 -5.24 -22.48 -12.74
CA VAL A 130 -4.96 -23.19 -11.49
C VAL A 130 -5.23 -22.26 -10.30
N GLY A 131 -5.61 -22.83 -9.17
CA GLY A 131 -5.70 -22.11 -7.90
C GLY A 131 -4.30 -21.83 -7.37
N PHE A 132 -4.04 -20.60 -6.92
CA PHE A 132 -2.71 -20.17 -6.49
C PHE A 132 -2.18 -20.99 -5.31
N GLU A 133 -2.98 -21.16 -4.26
CA GLU A 133 -2.58 -21.92 -3.08
C GLU A 133 -2.39 -23.40 -3.40
N ASP A 134 -3.21 -23.97 -4.28
CA ASP A 134 -3.08 -25.37 -4.70
C ASP A 134 -1.84 -25.59 -5.54
N TRP A 135 -1.52 -24.68 -6.47
CA TRP A 135 -0.26 -24.71 -7.20
C TRP A 135 0.95 -24.65 -6.26
N VAL A 136 0.92 -23.79 -5.22
CA VAL A 136 2.00 -23.74 -4.22
C VAL A 136 2.11 -25.04 -3.42
N LYS A 137 1.00 -25.69 -3.06
CA LYS A 137 1.01 -27.01 -2.42
C LYS A 137 1.62 -28.08 -3.32
N GLU A 138 1.32 -28.07 -4.61
CA GLU A 138 1.90 -28.98 -5.60
C GLU A 138 3.42 -28.81 -5.71
N GLN A 139 3.93 -27.58 -5.54
CA GLN A 139 5.37 -27.31 -5.46
C GLN A 139 5.98 -27.70 -4.10
N GLY A 140 5.20 -28.28 -3.16
CA GLY A 140 5.68 -28.71 -1.84
C GLY A 140 5.79 -27.60 -0.80
N GLY A 141 5.12 -26.46 -1.01
CA GLY A 141 5.15 -25.32 -0.11
C GLY A 141 3.80 -24.93 0.49
N VAL A 142 3.86 -23.88 1.32
CA VAL A 142 2.70 -23.18 1.89
C VAL A 142 2.92 -21.68 1.80
N LEU A 143 1.87 -20.89 1.61
CA LEU A 143 1.98 -19.42 1.52
C LEU A 143 2.50 -18.83 2.83
N ASP A 144 3.41 -17.85 2.74
CA ASP A 144 4.01 -17.22 3.91
C ASP A 144 3.20 -16.01 4.43
N ILE A 145 1.92 -16.25 4.69
CA ILE A 145 0.96 -15.20 5.08
C ILE A 145 1.23 -14.59 6.46
N ASP A 146 1.92 -15.30 7.35
CA ASP A 146 2.19 -14.86 8.72
C ASP A 146 3.34 -13.85 8.79
N SER A 147 4.28 -13.91 7.84
CA SER A 147 5.39 -12.98 7.74
C SER A 147 4.96 -11.58 7.30
N LEU A 148 3.77 -11.43 6.70
CA LEU A 148 3.19 -10.14 6.35
C LEU A 148 2.86 -9.33 7.59
N GLN A 149 3.51 -8.17 7.70
CA GLN A 149 3.21 -7.18 8.74
C GLN A 149 2.17 -6.20 8.21
N PRO A 150 0.97 -6.10 8.82
CA PRO A 150 -0.01 -5.08 8.44
C PRO A 150 0.60 -3.68 8.57
N PHE A 151 0.52 -2.90 7.50
CA PHE A 151 1.14 -1.58 7.46
C PHE A 151 0.14 -0.45 7.65
N THR A 152 -0.87 -0.36 6.78
CA THR A 152 -1.95 0.65 6.87
C THR A 152 -3.00 0.35 5.80
N ARG A 153 -4.23 0.84 5.99
CA ARG A 153 -5.29 0.75 4.99
C ARG A 153 -5.45 2.07 4.23
N TRP A 154 -5.50 2.01 2.91
CA TRP A 154 -5.75 3.17 2.05
C TRP A 154 -7.10 3.04 1.37
N VAL A 155 -7.94 4.07 1.49
CA VAL A 155 -9.25 4.15 0.84
C VAL A 155 -9.21 5.28 -0.18
N THR A 156 -9.54 4.99 -1.43
CA THR A 156 -9.59 6.02 -2.46
C THR A 156 -10.68 7.05 -2.15
N PRO A 157 -10.44 8.37 -2.32
CA PRO A 157 -11.46 9.40 -2.08
C PRO A 157 -12.72 9.22 -2.93
N THR A 158 -13.85 9.72 -2.43
CA THR A 158 -15.17 9.61 -3.06
C THR A 158 -15.30 10.35 -4.38
N ASN A 159 -14.42 11.33 -4.62
CA ASN A 159 -14.39 12.13 -5.84
C ASN A 159 -13.76 11.41 -7.03
N LEU A 160 -13.10 10.27 -6.79
CA LEU A 160 -12.52 9.46 -7.86
C LEU A 160 -13.50 8.37 -8.29
N PRO A 161 -13.67 8.14 -9.61
CA PRO A 161 -14.64 7.16 -10.12
C PRO A 161 -14.20 5.71 -9.89
N LYS A 162 -12.89 5.45 -9.92
CA LYS A 162 -12.30 4.14 -9.59
C LYS A 162 -11.79 4.19 -8.17
N ARG A 163 -12.40 3.40 -7.28
CA ARG A 163 -12.04 3.36 -5.87
C ARG A 163 -11.57 1.99 -5.43
N PHE A 164 -10.71 2.00 -4.42
CA PHE A 164 -10.10 0.83 -3.81
C PHE A 164 -10.04 1.00 -2.29
N THR A 165 -10.09 -0.11 -1.57
CA THR A 165 -9.75 -0.21 -0.15
C THR A 165 -8.60 -1.21 -0.03
N THR A 166 -7.38 -0.67 -0.04
CA THR A 166 -6.16 -1.46 -0.11
C THR A 166 -5.60 -1.69 1.29
N GLN A 167 -5.43 -2.96 1.67
CA GLN A 167 -4.58 -3.32 2.80
C GLN A 167 -3.12 -3.35 2.35
N MET A 168 -2.28 -2.49 2.92
CA MET A 168 -0.84 -2.51 2.68
C MET A 168 -0.17 -3.44 3.69
N TYR A 169 0.84 -4.17 3.22
CA TYR A 169 1.71 -4.99 4.06
C TYR A 169 3.17 -4.64 3.85
N ILE A 170 3.98 -4.91 4.86
CA ILE A 170 5.43 -5.02 4.73
C ILE A 170 5.79 -6.51 4.79
N TYR A 171 6.60 -6.95 3.83
CA TYR A 171 7.25 -8.24 3.87
C TYR A 171 8.76 -8.02 3.81
N PHE A 172 9.48 -8.52 4.81
CA PHE A 172 10.93 -8.46 4.83
C PHE A 172 11.49 -9.82 4.42
N LEU A 173 12.29 -9.85 3.36
CA LEU A 173 13.01 -11.07 2.97
C LEU A 173 13.90 -11.56 4.13
N PRO A 174 14.14 -12.88 4.24
CA PRO A 174 15.01 -13.44 5.25
C PRO A 174 16.41 -12.81 5.20
N LEU A 175 16.95 -12.45 6.36
CA LEU A 175 18.35 -12.07 6.44
C LEU A 175 19.21 -13.32 6.23
N PRO A 176 20.39 -13.21 5.58
CA PRO A 176 21.34 -14.31 5.53
C PRO A 176 21.63 -14.80 6.95
N LEU A 177 21.70 -16.11 7.15
CA LEU A 177 22.16 -16.69 8.41
C LEU A 177 23.59 -16.21 8.67
N THR A 178 23.75 -15.22 9.54
CA THR A 178 25.07 -14.80 10.02
C THR A 178 25.55 -15.87 11.00
N SER A 179 26.71 -16.48 10.74
CA SER A 179 27.36 -17.37 11.71
C SER A 179 27.54 -16.64 13.05
N SER A 180 27.30 -17.37 14.14
CA SER A 180 26.98 -16.88 15.49
C SER A 180 28.16 -16.27 16.26
N LEU A 181 28.91 -15.31 15.69
CA LEU A 181 30.10 -14.76 16.37
C LEU A 181 30.28 -13.23 16.30
N SER A 182 29.27 -12.44 15.92
CA SER A 182 29.35 -10.98 16.07
C SER A 182 28.16 -10.45 16.86
N SER A 183 28.42 -10.06 18.12
CA SER A 183 27.47 -9.42 19.04
C SER A 183 27.13 -7.96 18.66
N THR A 184 27.17 -7.63 17.38
CA THR A 184 26.76 -6.34 16.83
C THR A 184 25.57 -6.59 15.92
N SER A 185 24.41 -6.03 16.27
CA SER A 185 23.26 -6.00 15.38
C SER A 185 23.68 -5.32 14.08
N SER A 186 23.70 -6.06 12.97
CA SER A 186 23.93 -5.48 11.65
C SER A 186 22.89 -4.38 11.38
N LEU A 187 23.28 -3.30 10.70
CA LEU A 187 22.38 -2.17 10.36
C LEU A 187 21.02 -2.63 9.79
N PRO A 188 20.93 -3.66 8.91
CA PRO A 188 19.64 -4.18 8.45
C PRO A 188 18.73 -4.71 9.56
N THR A 189 19.29 -5.41 10.55
CA THR A 189 18.52 -5.96 11.69
C THR A 189 17.96 -4.82 12.55
N GLN A 190 18.77 -3.80 12.81
CA GLN A 190 18.35 -2.63 13.58
C GLN A 190 17.24 -1.86 12.85
N SER A 191 17.39 -1.62 11.54
CA SER A 191 16.36 -0.97 10.72
C SER A 191 15.06 -1.76 10.70
N ARG A 192 15.12 -3.09 10.52
CA ARG A 192 13.94 -3.98 10.55
C ARG A 192 13.20 -3.86 11.89
N ASN A 193 13.93 -3.94 13.00
CA ASN A 193 13.34 -3.81 14.33
C ASN A 193 12.72 -2.43 14.56
N ALA A 194 13.39 -1.35 14.11
CA ALA A 194 12.85 0.00 14.22
C ALA A 194 11.53 0.17 13.46
N VAL A 195 11.42 -0.40 12.26
CA VAL A 195 10.16 -0.42 11.50
C VAL A 195 9.09 -1.20 12.25
N LEU A 196 9.40 -2.41 12.74
CA LEU A 196 8.44 -3.24 13.49
C LEU A 196 7.92 -2.52 14.75
N GLU A 197 8.79 -1.81 15.47
CA GLU A 197 8.37 -1.00 16.62
C GLU A 197 7.53 0.21 16.20
N PHE A 198 7.87 0.87 15.09
CA PHE A 198 7.04 1.94 14.52
C PHE A 198 5.62 1.46 14.20
N LEU A 199 5.45 0.24 13.68
CA LEU A 199 4.12 -0.33 13.39
C LEU A 199 3.25 -0.50 14.63
N LYS A 200 3.87 -0.76 15.78
CA LYS A 200 3.19 -0.92 17.08
C LYS A 200 2.81 0.43 17.71
N GLY A 201 3.53 1.50 17.37
CA GLY A 201 3.24 2.86 17.81
C GLY A 201 2.19 3.57 16.94
N ASP A 202 1.78 4.77 17.33
CA ASP A 202 0.81 5.59 16.58
C ASP A 202 1.44 6.44 15.45
N GLY A 203 2.73 6.22 15.19
CA GLY A 203 3.52 7.01 14.24
C GLY A 203 3.87 8.42 14.74
N GLY A 204 3.64 8.69 16.03
CA GLY A 204 3.94 9.95 16.69
C GLY A 204 2.89 11.03 16.52
N ASP A 205 1.66 10.68 16.10
CA ASP A 205 0.56 11.65 15.94
C ASP A 205 -0.24 11.88 17.24
N GLY A 206 0.04 11.12 18.29
CA GLY A 206 -0.56 11.27 19.62
C GLY A 206 -2.02 10.83 19.68
N LYS A 207 -2.51 10.06 18.70
CA LYS A 207 -3.90 9.59 18.65
C LYS A 207 -4.07 8.18 19.20
N GLY A 208 -2.98 7.48 19.51
CA GLY A 208 -3.02 6.14 20.10
C GLY A 208 -3.54 5.03 19.18
N ILE A 209 -3.80 5.33 17.90
CA ILE A 209 -4.13 4.34 16.88
C ILE A 209 -2.81 3.83 16.29
N LYS A 210 -2.52 2.54 16.48
CA LYS A 210 -1.31 1.90 15.94
C LYS A 210 -1.22 2.16 14.44
N TRP A 211 0.00 2.31 13.93
CA TRP A 211 0.23 2.60 12.51
C TRP A 211 -0.40 1.53 11.62
N ALA A 212 -0.22 0.26 11.98
CA ALA A 212 -0.85 -0.91 11.34
C ALA A 212 -2.38 -0.78 11.18
N ASP A 213 -3.02 -0.11 12.15
CA ASP A 213 -4.47 0.06 12.22
C ASP A 213 -4.95 1.39 11.61
N LYS A 214 -4.04 2.26 11.15
CA LYS A 214 -4.44 3.51 10.48
C LYS A 214 -5.20 3.22 9.19
N ALA A 215 -6.22 4.03 8.94
CA ALA A 215 -6.98 4.05 7.69
C ALA A 215 -6.93 5.45 7.11
N ILE A 216 -6.48 5.58 5.86
CA ILE A 216 -6.15 6.84 5.20
C ILE A 216 -6.95 6.99 3.91
N CYS A 217 -7.68 8.10 3.81
CA CYS A 217 -8.36 8.58 2.62
C CYS A 217 -7.77 9.97 2.27
N PRO A 218 -6.85 10.07 1.30
CA PRO A 218 -6.13 11.31 1.04
C PRO A 218 -7.03 12.38 0.42
N ILE A 219 -7.28 13.49 1.10
CA ILE A 219 -8.19 14.54 0.62
C ILE A 219 -7.42 15.84 0.42
N GLY A 220 -7.71 16.57 -0.65
CA GLY A 220 -7.13 17.88 -0.91
C GLY A 220 -7.41 18.87 0.22
N LEU A 221 -6.35 19.38 0.85
CA LEU A 221 -6.42 20.36 1.93
C LEU A 221 -6.31 21.79 1.37
N MET A 222 -5.25 22.05 0.60
CA MET A 222 -4.96 23.36 0.01
C MET A 222 -3.91 23.24 -1.10
N MET A 223 -3.68 24.34 -1.82
CA MET A 223 -2.54 24.47 -2.74
C MET A 223 -1.39 25.19 -2.03
N ARG A 224 -0.19 24.63 -2.08
CA ARG A 224 1.02 25.28 -1.58
C ARG A 224 1.44 26.42 -2.51
N LYS A 225 1.58 27.65 -1.99
CA LYS A 225 1.85 28.82 -2.84
C LYS A 225 3.31 28.90 -3.29
N SER A 226 4.25 28.48 -2.43
CA SER A 226 5.70 28.52 -2.71
C SER A 226 6.12 27.70 -3.93
N ASP A 227 5.52 26.51 -4.13
CA ASP A 227 5.91 25.57 -5.19
C ASP A 227 4.75 25.09 -6.08
N GLY A 228 3.52 25.51 -5.80
CA GLY A 228 2.33 25.15 -6.57
C GLY A 228 1.92 23.68 -6.42
N ARG A 229 2.40 22.95 -5.40
CA ARG A 229 1.97 21.57 -5.13
C ARG A 229 0.66 21.51 -4.37
N SER A 230 -0.17 20.53 -4.71
CA SER A 230 -1.35 20.18 -3.93
C SER A 230 -0.93 19.55 -2.60
N VAL A 231 -1.56 19.98 -1.51
CA VAL A 231 -1.38 19.42 -0.16
C VAL A 231 -2.55 18.48 0.12
N LEU A 232 -2.29 17.20 0.33
CA LEU A 232 -3.29 16.19 0.68
C LEU A 232 -3.20 15.87 2.18
N SER A 233 -4.32 15.97 2.89
CA SER A 233 -4.43 15.53 4.28
C SER A 233 -4.57 14.01 4.34
N LEU A 234 -4.10 13.41 5.45
CA LEU A 234 -4.05 11.96 5.64
C LEU A 234 -4.86 11.49 6.85
N ASP A 235 -5.58 12.37 7.54
CA ASP A 235 -6.19 12.12 8.85
C ASP A 235 -7.54 11.39 8.80
N GLN A 236 -8.21 11.42 7.66
CA GLN A 236 -9.55 10.87 7.51
C GLN A 236 -9.50 9.42 7.00
N PRO A 237 -10.34 8.50 7.50
CA PRO A 237 -10.36 7.11 7.07
C PRO A 237 -11.25 6.83 5.85
N GLY A 238 -11.98 7.85 5.37
CA GLY A 238 -13.01 7.71 4.34
C GLY A 238 -14.40 7.45 4.95
N PRO A 239 -15.48 7.63 4.17
CA PRO A 239 -16.85 7.48 4.66
C PRO A 239 -17.16 6.04 5.11
N GLU A 240 -16.54 5.03 4.50
CA GLU A 240 -16.74 3.62 4.83
C GLU A 240 -16.35 3.28 6.28
N LEU A 241 -15.40 4.04 6.83
CA LEU A 241 -14.79 3.77 8.13
C LEU A 241 -15.12 4.82 9.19
N LYS A 242 -16.03 5.76 8.89
CA LYS A 242 -16.34 6.91 9.75
C LYS A 242 -16.73 6.53 11.19
N ASN A 243 -17.38 5.39 11.37
CA ASN A 243 -17.86 4.91 12.68
C ASN A 243 -17.04 3.73 13.25
N SER A 244 -15.94 3.37 12.60
CA SER A 244 -15.09 2.24 13.02
C SER A 244 -14.17 2.56 14.20
N GLY A 245 -14.06 3.83 14.58
CA GLY A 245 -13.03 4.31 15.53
C GLY A 245 -11.64 4.46 14.92
N ARG A 246 -11.41 3.94 13.70
CA ARG A 246 -10.14 4.09 12.97
C ARG A 246 -9.99 5.50 12.41
N ARG A 247 -8.75 5.95 12.30
CA ARG A 247 -8.37 7.27 11.76
C ARG A 247 -7.06 7.15 11.00
N GLY A 248 -6.72 8.19 10.26
CA GLY A 248 -5.48 8.26 9.50
C GLY A 248 -4.33 8.89 10.28
N ASP A 249 -3.42 9.56 9.58
CA ASP A 249 -2.29 10.29 10.15
C ASP A 249 -2.58 11.80 10.23
N GLU A 250 -2.71 12.33 11.45
CA GLU A 250 -2.95 13.76 11.66
C GLU A 250 -1.65 14.58 11.62
N LYS A 251 -0.51 13.94 11.86
CA LYS A 251 0.79 14.61 11.94
C LYS A 251 1.30 15.01 10.56
N ARG A 252 1.08 14.19 9.54
CA ARG A 252 1.69 14.35 8.21
C ARG A 252 0.68 14.73 7.13
N VAL A 253 1.21 15.31 6.05
CA VAL A 253 0.52 15.57 4.79
C VAL A 253 1.37 15.09 3.62
N VAL A 254 0.72 14.82 2.49
CA VAL A 254 1.43 14.56 1.22
C VAL A 254 1.42 15.82 0.37
N LEU A 255 2.59 16.25 -0.07
CA LEU A 255 2.75 17.25 -1.10
C LEU A 255 2.87 16.55 -2.44
N VAL A 256 2.13 16.99 -3.45
CA VAL A 256 2.12 16.34 -4.76
C VAL A 256 1.89 17.33 -5.89
N LYS A 257 2.63 17.15 -6.98
CA LYS A 257 2.35 17.81 -8.25
C LYS A 257 1.62 16.84 -9.15
N PHE A 258 0.39 17.16 -9.51
CA PHE A 258 -0.34 16.38 -10.50
C PHE A 258 0.09 16.81 -11.90
N GLY A 259 0.46 15.85 -12.74
CA GLY A 259 0.77 16.04 -14.16
C GLY A 259 -0.12 15.19 -15.06
N LYS A 260 0.05 15.31 -16.38
CA LYS A 260 -0.66 14.47 -17.36
C LYS A 260 -0.36 12.98 -17.21
N GLU A 261 0.86 12.66 -16.76
CA GLU A 261 1.31 11.28 -16.50
C GLU A 261 0.96 10.78 -15.09
N GLY A 262 0.24 11.59 -14.29
CA GLY A 262 -0.11 11.28 -12.91
C GLY A 262 0.69 12.07 -11.87
N PRO A 263 0.66 11.64 -10.60
CA PRO A 263 1.40 12.25 -9.49
C PRO A 263 2.91 12.25 -9.70
N ARG A 264 3.56 13.39 -9.44
CA ARG A 264 5.02 13.60 -9.45
C ARG A 264 5.42 14.50 -8.27
N ASP A 265 6.73 14.61 -8.02
CA ASP A 265 7.30 15.49 -6.99
C ASP A 265 6.65 15.32 -5.61
N VAL A 266 6.48 14.04 -5.24
CA VAL A 266 5.76 13.61 -4.04
C VAL A 266 6.69 13.67 -2.83
N ASP A 267 6.27 14.40 -1.79
CA ASP A 267 6.95 14.46 -0.50
C ASP A 267 5.96 14.26 0.65
N VAL A 268 6.47 13.81 1.80
CA VAL A 268 5.72 13.75 3.06
C VAL A 268 6.29 14.80 4.01
N TRP A 269 5.44 15.70 4.50
CA TRP A 269 5.83 16.80 5.38
C TRP A 269 5.01 16.80 6.65
N GLU A 270 5.52 17.40 7.73
CA GLU A 270 4.70 17.66 8.90
C GLU A 270 3.63 18.72 8.57
N ARG A 271 2.38 18.42 8.92
CA ARG A 271 1.23 19.30 8.67
C ARG A 271 1.44 20.70 9.25
N LYS A 272 2.02 20.75 10.47
CA LYS A 272 2.26 22.00 11.19
C LYS A 272 3.20 22.92 10.41
N GLU A 273 4.30 22.40 9.89
CA GLU A 273 5.29 23.16 9.13
C GLU A 273 4.69 23.78 7.86
N VAL A 274 3.92 22.99 7.11
CA VAL A 274 3.26 23.46 5.87
C VAL A 274 2.23 24.57 6.17
N LEU A 275 1.49 24.46 7.27
CA LEU A 275 0.51 25.48 7.68
C LEU A 275 1.18 26.76 8.21
N GLU A 276 2.30 26.64 8.91
CA GLU A 276 3.07 27.80 9.38
C GLU A 276 3.71 28.57 8.22
N GLU A 277 4.24 27.88 7.23
CA GLU A 277 4.75 28.49 5.99
C GLU A 277 3.67 29.30 5.28
N GLN A 278 2.49 28.70 5.08
CA GLN A 278 1.36 29.37 4.43
C GLN A 278 0.87 30.62 5.16
N LYS A 279 0.86 30.59 6.50
CA LYS A 279 0.54 31.78 7.31
C LYS A 279 1.56 32.89 7.10
N ARG A 280 2.85 32.57 7.08
CA ARG A 280 3.93 33.54 6.85
C ARG A 280 3.86 34.16 5.46
N GLU A 281 3.50 33.38 4.43
CA GLU A 281 3.30 33.90 3.07
C GLU A 281 2.03 34.74 2.95
N GLY A 282 0.96 34.37 3.64
CA GLY A 282 -0.28 35.15 3.69
C GLY A 282 -0.14 36.50 4.40
N ALA A 283 0.76 36.60 5.38
CA ALA A 283 1.03 37.84 6.12
C ALA A 283 1.98 38.82 5.39
N LYS A 284 2.58 38.41 4.26
CA LYS A 284 3.48 39.24 3.43
C LYS A 284 2.75 39.99 2.29
N LEU A 285 1.44 39.80 2.15
CA LEU A 285 0.56 40.47 1.18
C LEU A 285 -0.28 41.54 1.89
#